data_AF-A0A936DCW9-F1
#
_entry.id   AF-A0A936DCW9-F1
#
_cell.length_a   1.000
_cell.length_b   1.000
_cell.length_c   1.000
_cell.angle_alpha   90.00
_cell.angle_beta   90.00
_cell.angle_gamma   90.00
#
_symmetry.space_group_name_H-M   'P 1'
#
loop_
_entity.id
_entity.type
_entity.pdbx_description
1 polymer ?
#
loop_
_entity_poly.entity_id
_entity_poly.type
_entity_poly.pdbx_seq_one_letter_code
_entity_poly.pdbx_strand_id
1 'polypeptide(L)'
;MATHYKAHTFREDETWESIDTYWSSPLSYWSRKSMRIEPPVPLRVVVLGRVIAESEAGWINYGGVWAMLIQVVQAKGRTGQRVRAEITDETIHEDEY
;
A
#
# COMPACT_ATOMS: atom_id res chain seq x y z
N MET A 1 14.86 -8.60 -8.67
CA MET A 1 13.72 -8.25 -7.80
C MET A 1 12.75 -7.43 -8.62
N ALA A 2 11.46 -7.77 -8.63
CA ALA A 2 10.47 -7.01 -9.39
C ALA A 2 10.00 -5.84 -8.52
N THR A 3 10.49 -4.66 -8.86
CA THR A 3 10.04 -3.41 -8.25
C THR A 3 9.11 -2.71 -9.22
N HIS A 4 7.88 -2.44 -8.80
CA HIS A 4 6.88 -1.76 -9.61
C HIS A 4 6.73 -0.32 -9.14
N TYR A 5 6.80 0.63 -10.07
CA TYR A 5 6.59 2.04 -9.78
C TYR A 5 5.23 2.49 -10.31
N LYS A 6 4.48 3.21 -9.47
CA LYS A 6 3.21 3.82 -9.83
C LYS A 6 3.21 5.28 -9.41
N ALA A 7 2.96 6.18 -10.36
CA ALA A 7 2.73 7.58 -10.05
C ALA A 7 1.25 7.78 -9.72
N HIS A 8 0.96 8.53 -8.66
CA HIS A 8 -0.38 8.93 -8.29
C HIS A 8 -0.44 10.44 -8.07
N THR A 9 -1.54 11.06 -8.51
CA THR A 9 -1.83 12.47 -8.25
C THR A 9 -3.15 12.52 -7.51
N PHE A 10 -3.13 13.05 -6.29
CA PHE A 10 -4.34 13.20 -5.50
C PHE A 10 -5.28 14.22 -6.11
N ARG A 11 -6.56 13.85 -6.20
CA ARG A 11 -7.62 14.66 -6.80
C ARG A 11 -8.37 15.47 -5.76
N GLU A 12 -8.50 14.93 -4.56
CA GLU A 12 -9.27 15.51 -3.46
C GLU A 12 -8.36 15.67 -2.23
N ASP A 13 -8.67 16.67 -1.40
CA ASP A 13 -7.89 16.94 -0.19
C ASP A 13 -8.41 16.07 0.94
N GLU A 14 -7.49 15.50 1.70
CA GLU A 14 -7.79 14.69 2.87
C GLU A 14 -8.69 13.45 2.64
N THR A 15 -8.80 12.99 1.39
CA THR A 15 -9.54 11.78 1.05
C THR A 15 -8.62 10.59 0.84
N TRP A 16 -9.11 9.41 1.24
CA TRP A 16 -8.41 8.16 0.99
C TRP A 16 -8.63 7.71 -0.46
N GLU A 17 -7.58 7.77 -1.26
CA GLU A 17 -7.58 7.34 -2.65
C GLU A 17 -6.90 5.98 -2.80
N SER A 18 -7.48 5.09 -3.59
CA SER A 18 -6.93 3.76 -3.85
C SER A 18 -5.72 3.84 -4.77
N ILE A 19 -4.55 3.44 -4.26
CA ILE A 19 -3.28 3.43 -4.98
C ILE A 19 -3.03 2.08 -5.61
N ASP A 20 -3.32 0.99 -4.90
CA ASP A 20 -3.09 -0.36 -5.40
C ASP A 20 -4.17 -1.34 -4.94
N THR A 21 -4.31 -2.44 -5.66
CA THR A 21 -5.22 -3.52 -5.32
C THR A 21 -4.48 -4.84 -5.44
N TYR A 22 -4.46 -5.59 -4.35
CA TYR A 22 -3.77 -6.86 -4.27
C TYR A 22 -4.72 -7.99 -3.91
N TRP A 23 -4.55 -9.08 -4.62
CA TRP A 23 -5.19 -10.35 -4.35
C TRP A 23 -4.19 -11.45 -4.66
N SER A 24 -4.09 -12.43 -3.77
CA SER A 24 -3.27 -13.61 -3.98
C SER A 24 -4.11 -14.87 -3.97
N SER A 25 -3.65 -15.86 -4.72
CA SER A 25 -4.21 -17.21 -4.62
C SER A 25 -4.13 -17.69 -3.17
N PRO A 26 -5.13 -18.44 -2.66
CA PRO A 26 -5.03 -19.13 -1.38
C PRO A 26 -3.80 -20.02 -1.26
N LEU A 27 -3.28 -20.52 -2.39
CA LEU A 27 -2.04 -21.31 -2.46
C LEU A 27 -0.77 -20.44 -2.36
N SER A 28 -0.88 -19.14 -2.14
CA SER A 28 0.25 -18.19 -1.99
C SER A 28 -0.04 -17.18 -0.89
N TYR A 29 -0.80 -17.58 0.13
CA TYR A 29 -1.18 -16.73 1.27
C TYR A 29 0.01 -16.22 2.09
N TRP A 30 1.19 -16.82 1.96
CA TRP A 30 2.41 -16.36 2.65
C TRP A 30 3.09 -15.17 1.94
N SER A 31 2.73 -14.88 0.69
CA SER A 31 3.33 -13.78 -0.05
C SER A 31 2.98 -12.45 0.59
N ARG A 32 4.02 -11.67 0.87
CA ARG A 32 3.92 -10.30 1.38
C ARG A 32 4.59 -9.37 0.41
N LYS A 33 4.00 -8.20 0.28
CA LYS A 33 4.52 -7.08 -0.50
C LYS A 33 4.67 -5.89 0.42
N SER A 34 5.56 -5.00 0.06
CA SER A 34 5.70 -3.69 0.67
C SER A 34 5.37 -2.63 -0.36
N MET A 35 4.81 -1.52 0.12
CA MET A 35 4.66 -0.30 -0.66
C MET A 35 5.32 0.83 0.11
N ARG A 36 6.16 1.59 -0.58
CA ARG A 36 6.72 2.86 -0.12
C ARG A 36 6.21 3.98 -1.00
N ILE A 37 5.92 5.13 -0.43
CA ILE A 37 5.47 6.31 -1.15
C ILE A 37 6.42 7.48 -0.89
N GLU A 38 6.82 8.15 -1.98
CA GLU A 38 7.63 9.36 -1.95
C GLU A 38 6.93 10.52 -2.68
N PRO A 39 6.76 11.70 -2.06
CA PRO A 39 6.99 12.01 -0.64
C PRO A 39 6.09 11.21 0.32
N PRO A 40 6.50 11.01 1.59
CA PRO A 40 5.74 10.19 2.54
C PRO A 40 4.37 10.77 2.81
N VAL A 41 3.36 9.90 2.77
CA VAL A 41 1.95 10.21 3.02
C VAL A 41 1.31 9.08 3.83
N PRO A 42 0.24 9.36 4.59
CA PRO A 42 -0.51 8.32 5.28
C PRO A 42 -1.02 7.24 4.32
N LEU A 43 -0.85 5.98 4.74
CA LEU A 43 -1.19 4.77 4.01
C LEU A 43 -2.09 3.89 4.87
N ARG A 44 -3.04 3.19 4.24
CA ARG A 44 -3.82 2.14 4.89
C ARG A 44 -4.14 1.00 3.96
N VAL A 45 -4.36 -0.17 4.53
CA VAL A 45 -4.83 -1.36 3.81
C VAL A 45 -6.24 -1.66 4.24
N VAL A 46 -7.14 -1.77 3.27
CA VAL A 46 -8.56 -2.07 3.49
C VAL A 46 -8.90 -3.42 2.89
N VAL A 47 -9.60 -4.26 3.65
CA VAL A 47 -10.14 -5.54 3.21
C VAL A 47 -11.63 -5.56 3.49
N LEU A 48 -12.44 -5.75 2.44
CA LEU A 48 -13.90 -5.77 2.55
C LEU A 48 -14.47 -4.55 3.33
N GLY A 49 -13.90 -3.36 3.10
CA GLY A 49 -14.31 -2.12 3.76
C GLY A 49 -13.76 -1.91 5.18
N ARG A 50 -13.00 -2.87 5.74
CA ARG A 50 -12.36 -2.75 7.06
C ARG A 50 -10.87 -2.44 6.92
N VAL A 51 -10.39 -1.46 7.68
CA VAL A 51 -8.95 -1.18 7.80
C VAL A 51 -8.28 -2.30 8.59
N ILE A 52 -7.23 -2.90 8.01
CA ILE A 52 -6.45 -3.98 8.64
C ILE A 52 -5.01 -3.56 8.99
N ALA A 53 -4.52 -2.50 8.36
CA ALA A 53 -3.21 -1.90 8.62
C ALA A 53 -3.26 -0.42 8.25
N GLU A 54 -2.51 0.41 8.98
CA GLU A 54 -2.37 1.84 8.75
C GLU A 54 -0.94 2.25 9.10
N SER A 55 -0.39 3.23 8.38
CA SER A 55 0.96 3.73 8.56
C SER A 55 1.03 5.20 8.17
N GLU A 56 1.67 6.01 9.02
CA GLU A 56 1.96 7.42 8.74
C GLU A 56 3.39 7.64 8.22
N ALA A 57 4.21 6.59 8.18
CA ALA A 57 5.63 6.67 7.82
C ALA A 57 5.89 6.72 6.29
N GLY A 58 4.83 6.70 5.46
CA GLY A 58 4.97 6.65 4.01
C GLY A 58 5.34 5.28 3.46
N TRP A 59 5.29 4.22 4.27
CA TRP A 59 5.43 2.84 3.80
C TRP A 59 4.47 1.90 4.52
N ILE A 60 4.04 0.82 3.87
CA ILE A 60 3.12 -0.16 4.44
C ILE A 60 3.38 -1.55 3.88
N ASN A 61 3.28 -2.56 4.74
CA ASN A 61 3.29 -3.96 4.33
C ASN A 61 1.86 -4.47 4.17
N TYR A 62 1.64 -5.25 3.11
CA TYR A 62 0.37 -5.89 2.84
C TYR A 62 0.62 -7.28 2.24
N GLY A 63 -0.44 -8.05 2.06
CA GLY A 63 -0.35 -9.47 1.73
C GLY A 63 -0.73 -10.37 2.91
N GLY A 64 -0.11 -11.54 2.98
CA GLY A 64 -0.37 -12.51 4.04
C GLY A 64 -1.74 -13.21 3.91
N VAL A 65 -2.24 -13.76 5.02
CA VAL A 65 -3.52 -14.50 5.07
C VAL A 65 -4.69 -13.65 4.53
N TRP A 66 -4.65 -12.34 4.77
CA TRP A 66 -5.66 -11.41 4.32
C TRP A 66 -5.66 -11.17 2.80
N ALA A 67 -4.61 -11.55 2.08
CA ALA A 67 -4.51 -11.42 0.62
C ALA A 67 -5.37 -12.42 -0.16
N MET A 68 -5.85 -13.46 0.51
CA MET A 68 -6.89 -14.33 -0.04
C MET A 68 -8.19 -13.56 -0.28
N LEU A 69 -8.37 -12.44 0.41
CA LEU A 69 -9.40 -11.45 0.16
C LEU A 69 -8.77 -10.27 -0.61
N ILE A 70 -9.59 -9.54 -1.37
CA ILE A 70 -9.12 -8.36 -2.08
C ILE A 70 -8.69 -7.30 -1.06
N GLN A 71 -7.41 -6.96 -1.07
CA GLN A 71 -6.83 -5.87 -0.30
C GLN A 71 -6.69 -4.64 -1.19
N VAL A 72 -7.08 -3.50 -0.65
CA VAL A 72 -6.95 -2.21 -1.32
C VAL A 72 -6.00 -1.36 -0.50
N VAL A 73 -4.87 -0.98 -1.10
CA VAL A 73 -3.94 -0.02 -0.49
C VAL A 73 -4.40 1.37 -0.86
N GLN A 74 -4.69 2.18 0.15
CA GLN A 74 -5.15 3.55 0.00
C GLN A 74 -4.12 4.51 0.59
N ALA A 75 -3.99 5.68 -0.03
CA ALA A 75 -3.18 6.77 0.47
C ALA A 75 -4.05 8.01 0.68
N LYS A 76 -3.67 8.85 1.63
CA LYS A 76 -4.30 10.15 1.88
C LYS A 76 -3.28 11.25 1.61
N GLY A 77 -3.58 12.19 0.74
CA GLY A 77 -2.69 13.29 0.39
C GLY A 77 -3.43 14.60 0.20
N ARG A 78 -2.70 15.63 -0.23
CA ARG A 78 -3.26 16.93 -0.57
C ARG A 78 -3.63 17.00 -2.05
N THR A 79 -4.70 17.73 -2.39
CA THR A 79 -5.09 17.94 -3.80
C THR A 79 -3.91 18.44 -4.64
N GLY A 80 -3.65 17.77 -5.77
CA GLY A 80 -2.55 18.11 -6.69
C GLY A 80 -1.17 17.62 -6.25
N GLN A 81 -1.04 17.05 -5.05
CA GLN A 81 0.20 16.40 -4.61
C GLN A 81 0.46 15.18 -5.49
N ARG A 82 1.68 15.09 -6.02
CA ARG A 82 2.14 13.95 -6.81
C ARG A 82 3.00 13.09 -5.92
N VAL A 83 2.71 11.80 -5.91
CA VAL A 83 3.47 10.81 -5.18
C VAL A 83 3.87 9.65 -6.09
N ARG A 84 4.99 9.04 -5.76
CA ARG A 84 5.49 7.83 -6.40
C ARG A 84 5.38 6.69 -5.39
N ALA A 85 4.56 5.71 -5.72
CA ALA A 85 4.52 4.43 -5.03
C ALA A 85 5.56 3.49 -5.64
N GLU A 86 6.37 2.90 -4.79
CA GLU A 86 7.31 1.82 -5.06
C GLU A 86 6.78 0.57 -4.38
N ILE A 87 6.50 -0.46 -5.17
CA ILE A 87 5.96 -1.74 -4.70
C ILE A 87 7.04 -2.80 -4.88
N THR A 88 7.35 -3.49 -3.79
CA THR A 88 8.37 -4.54 -3.76
C THR A 88 7.76 -5.85 -3.27
N ASP A 89 8.19 -6.97 -3.85
CA ASP A 89 7.74 -8.33 -3.48
C ASP A 89 8.38 -8.86 -2.18
N GLU A 90 8.92 -7.96 -1.37
CA GLU A 90 9.60 -8.26 -0.11
C GLU A 90 8.96 -7.45 1.02
N THR A 91 9.02 -8.01 2.23
CA THR A 91 8.53 -7.32 3.43
C THR A 91 9.61 -6.37 3.91
N ILE A 92 9.28 -5.09 4.08
CA ILE A 92 10.18 -4.15 4.76
C ILE A 92 10.08 -4.44 6.25
N HIS A 93 11.20 -4.80 6.89
CA HIS A 93 11.29 -4.96 8.34
C HIS A 93 11.72 -3.62 8.94
N GLU A 94 11.07 -3.17 10.02
CA GLU A 94 11.40 -1.90 10.70
C GLU A 94 12.87 -1.81 11.12
N ASP A 95 13.55 -2.95 11.30
CA ASP A 95 14.97 -3.05 11.66
C ASP A 95 15.95 -2.61 10.54
N GLU A 96 15.46 -2.31 9.33
CA GLU A 96 16.28 -1.82 8.21
C GLU A 96 16.43 -0.29 8.16
N TYR A 97 15.97 0.44 9.19
CA TYR A 97 16.09 1.90 9.31
C TYR A 97 16.53 2.39 10.69
#